data_AF-A0ABD5F492-F1
#
_entry.id   AF-A0ABD5F492-F1
#
_cell.length_a   1.000
_cell.length_b   1.000
_cell.length_c   1.000
_cell.angle_alpha   90.00
_cell.angle_beta   90.00
_cell.angle_gamma   90.00
#
_symmetry.space_group_name_H-M   'P 1'
#
loop_
_entity.id
_entity.type
_entity.pdbx_description
1 polymer ?
#
loop_
_entity_poly.entity_id
_entity_poly.type
_entity_poly.pdbx_seq_one_letter_code
_entity_poly.pdbx_strand_id
1 'polypeptide(L)'
;MHAALQETAVGLRSTVTALHPQVLAQLGPTPAIQELLRQYETRPDITVRADLEDVGHPEGQALLYRAARELLANINKHAGASTVSVGLFRIGDRVVLTVADDGKGFDPSTVAQSVAEGPLGL
;
A
#
# COMPACT_ATOMS: atom_id res chain seq x y z
N MET A 1 20.40 -30.84 17.12
CA MET A 1 20.23 -29.38 16.97
C MET A 1 19.62 -29.14 15.60
N HIS A 2 18.36 -29.49 15.45
CA HIS A 2 17.21 -28.68 15.88
C HIS A 2 17.01 -27.53 14.91
N ALA A 3 16.10 -27.75 13.97
CA ALA A 3 15.02 -26.83 13.68
C ALA A 3 15.43 -25.37 13.50
N ALA A 4 15.68 -24.95 12.25
CA ALA A 4 15.45 -23.56 11.85
C ALA A 4 15.50 -23.30 10.34
N LEU A 5 16.09 -24.18 9.51
CA LEU A 5 16.26 -23.88 8.08
C LEU A 5 15.22 -24.53 7.15
N GLN A 6 14.18 -25.14 7.73
CA GLN A 6 13.02 -25.67 7.00
C GLN A 6 11.68 -25.08 7.49
N GLU A 7 11.69 -23.88 8.06
CA GLU A 7 10.46 -23.20 8.50
C GLU A 7 10.18 -21.97 7.62
N THR A 8 9.78 -22.22 6.39
CA THR A 8 8.39 -22.16 5.93
C THR A 8 8.14 -20.94 5.06
N ALA A 9 7.52 -21.20 3.92
CA ALA A 9 6.84 -20.26 3.05
C ALA A 9 5.73 -19.45 3.77
N VAL A 10 6.09 -18.61 4.73
CA VAL A 10 5.18 -17.75 5.49
C VAL A 10 5.82 -16.36 5.57
N GLY A 11 5.24 -15.30 5.02
CA GLY A 11 3.82 -15.08 4.80
C GLY A 11 3.41 -14.87 3.35
N LEU A 12 3.05 -15.95 2.66
CA LEU A 12 1.95 -15.94 1.69
C LEU A 12 0.59 -15.71 2.38
N ARG A 13 0.53 -14.80 3.37
CA ARG A 13 -0.66 -14.64 4.20
C ARG A 13 -0.87 -13.18 4.56
N SER A 14 -1.01 -12.35 3.53
CA SER A 14 -2.14 -11.43 3.58
C SER A 14 -3.25 -12.13 2.84
N THR A 15 -4.20 -12.65 3.62
CA THR A 15 -5.48 -13.14 3.12
C THR A 15 -5.94 -12.20 2.03
N VAL A 16 -6.06 -12.74 0.82
CA VAL A 16 -6.92 -12.18 -0.20
C VAL A 16 -8.27 -11.98 0.48
N THR A 17 -8.48 -10.79 0.99
CA THR A 17 -9.79 -10.21 1.18
C THR A 17 -10.44 -10.33 -0.17
N ALA A 18 -11.24 -11.38 -0.36
CA ALA A 18 -11.83 -11.78 -1.64
C ALA A 18 -12.58 -10.63 -2.33
N LEU A 19 -12.94 -9.61 -1.56
CA LEU A 19 -13.54 -8.36 -1.99
C LEU A 19 -12.60 -7.50 -2.85
N HIS A 20 -11.30 -7.41 -2.52
CA HIS A 20 -10.40 -6.44 -3.17
C HIS A 20 -10.06 -6.76 -4.63
N PRO A 21 -9.75 -8.01 -5.03
CA PRO A 21 -9.54 -8.33 -6.44
C PRO A 21 -10.81 -8.12 -7.28
N GLN A 22 -11.99 -8.39 -6.73
CA GLN A 22 -13.27 -8.22 -7.42
C GLN A 22 -13.65 -6.75 -7.54
N VAL A 23 -13.53 -5.97 -6.47
CA VAL A 23 -13.77 -4.51 -6.46
C VAL A 23 -12.82 -3.83 -7.42
N LEU A 24 -11.52 -4.17 -7.41
CA LEU A 24 -10.55 -3.60 -8.34
C LEU A 24 -10.89 -3.95 -9.80
N ALA A 25 -11.27 -5.19 -10.09
CA ALA A 25 -11.60 -5.62 -11.44
C ALA A 25 -12.89 -5.00 -11.98
N GLN A 26 -13.91 -4.84 -11.13
CA GLN A 26 -15.24 -4.36 -11.55
C GLN A 26 -15.37 -2.84 -11.46
N LEU A 27 -14.87 -2.24 -10.36
CA LEU A 27 -15.12 -0.85 -10.01
C LEU A 27 -13.87 0.04 -10.15
N GLY A 28 -12.69 -0.55 -10.33
CA GLY A 28 -11.44 0.18 -10.54
C GLY A 28 -10.67 0.48 -9.23
N PRO A 29 -9.53 1.20 -9.34
CA PRO A 29 -8.61 1.42 -8.23
C PRO A 29 -9.13 2.43 -7.21
N THR A 30 -9.92 3.43 -7.60
CA THR A 30 -10.48 4.42 -6.67
C THR A 30 -11.30 3.77 -5.55
N PRO A 31 -12.35 2.98 -5.84
CA PRO A 31 -13.13 2.31 -4.79
C PRO A 31 -12.33 1.21 -4.06
N ALA A 32 -11.40 0.54 -4.73
CA ALA A 32 -10.54 -0.44 -4.08
C ALA A 32 -9.61 0.22 -3.03
N ILE A 33 -9.04 1.40 -3.35
CA ILE A 33 -8.21 2.17 -2.43
C ILE A 33 -9.05 2.76 -1.30
N GLN A 34 -10.27 3.24 -1.57
CA GLN A 34 -11.19 3.69 -0.51
C GLN A 34 -11.45 2.60 0.54
N GLU A 35 -11.75 1.37 0.09
CA GLU A 35 -11.97 0.25 1.00
C GLU A 35 -10.69 -0.12 1.78
N LEU A 36 -9.53 -0.02 1.14
CA LEU A 36 -8.23 -0.24 1.79
C LEU A 36 -7.97 0.80 2.89
N LEU A 37 -8.26 2.08 2.64
CA LEU A 37 -8.13 3.14 3.64
C LEU A 37 -9.11 2.97 4.79
N ARG A 38 -10.36 2.59 4.50
CA ARG A 38 -11.37 2.29 5.53
C ARG A 38 -10.92 1.16 6.46
N GLN A 39 -10.26 0.13 5.93
CA GLN A 39 -9.68 -0.95 6.74
C GLN A 39 -8.49 -0.44 7.58
N TYR A 40 -7.68 0.44 7.00
CA TYR A 40 -6.53 1.05 7.66
C TYR A 40 -6.91 1.98 8.82
N GLU A 41 -7.99 2.77 8.66
CA GLU A 41 -8.55 3.71 9.64
C GLU A 41 -9.17 3.07 10.88
N THR A 42 -9.35 1.75 10.92
CA THR A 42 -9.94 1.05 12.09
C THR A 42 -9.09 1.10 13.37
N ARG A 43 -8.01 1.89 13.37
CA ARG A 43 -6.98 1.94 14.40
C ARG A 43 -7.11 3.24 15.19
N PRO A 44 -7.06 3.18 16.52
CA PRO A 44 -7.47 4.30 17.38
C PRO A 44 -6.60 5.56 17.29
N ASP A 45 -5.38 5.47 16.76
CA ASP A 45 -4.36 6.54 16.84
C ASP A 45 -3.90 7.07 15.47
N ILE A 46 -4.66 6.82 14.40
CA ILE A 46 -4.28 7.26 13.05
C ILE A 46 -5.39 8.07 12.38
N THR A 47 -5.04 9.25 11.89
CA THR A 47 -5.91 10.07 11.05
C THR A 47 -5.56 9.83 9.59
N VAL A 48 -6.54 9.48 8.77
CA VAL A 48 -6.35 9.36 7.32
C VAL A 48 -7.07 10.50 6.62
N ARG A 49 -6.39 11.10 5.65
CA ARG A 49 -6.92 12.12 4.74
C ARG A 49 -6.86 11.55 3.34
N ALA A 50 -8.00 11.50 2.66
CA ALA A 50 -8.11 10.93 1.33
C ALA A 50 -8.66 11.98 0.36
N ASP A 51 -7.98 12.15 -0.78
CA ASP A 51 -8.44 12.92 -1.92
C ASP A 51 -8.34 12.05 -3.17
N LEU A 52 -9.44 11.38 -3.51
CA LEU A 52 -9.46 10.29 -4.50
C LEU A 52 -10.43 10.64 -5.63
N GLU A 53 -9.87 10.98 -6.79
CA GLU A 53 -10.61 11.15 -8.04
C GLU A 53 -11.02 9.79 -8.60
N ASP A 54 -12.15 9.74 -9.32
CA ASP A 54 -12.47 8.60 -10.16
C ASP A 54 -11.55 8.57 -11.39
N VAL A 55 -10.60 7.64 -11.39
CA VAL A 55 -9.65 7.47 -12.48
C VAL A 55 -10.05 6.35 -13.45
N GLY A 56 -11.25 5.78 -13.35
CA GLY A 56 -11.70 4.67 -14.20
C GLY A 56 -10.81 3.44 -14.07
N HIS A 57 -10.54 2.73 -15.17
CA HIS A 57 -9.81 1.45 -15.17
C HIS A 57 -8.47 1.56 -15.91
N PRO A 58 -7.45 2.20 -15.33
CA PRO A 58 -6.14 2.26 -15.97
C PRO A 58 -5.53 0.85 -16.07
N GLU A 59 -4.78 0.59 -17.14
CA GLU A 59 -4.09 -0.70 -17.35
C GLU A 59 -3.22 -1.11 -16.14
N GLY A 60 -2.62 -0.13 -15.47
CA GLY A 60 -1.79 -0.30 -14.26
C GLY A 60 -2.54 -0.43 -12.93
N GLN A 61 -3.87 -0.58 -12.90
CA GLN A 61 -4.66 -0.57 -11.66
C GLN A 61 -4.20 -1.59 -10.60
N ALA A 62 -3.74 -2.77 -11.03
CA ALA A 62 -3.20 -3.79 -10.12
C ALA A 62 -1.86 -3.39 -9.48
N LEU A 63 -1.05 -2.59 -10.18
CA LEU A 63 0.17 -2.03 -9.63
C LEU A 63 -0.15 -0.91 -8.63
N LEU A 64 -1.05 0.01 -9.00
CA LEU A 64 -1.49 1.10 -8.12
C LEU A 64 -2.04 0.58 -6.80
N TYR A 65 -2.94 -0.41 -6.85
CA TYR A 65 -3.52 -1.02 -5.66
C TYR A 65 -2.45 -1.71 -4.80
N ARG A 66 -1.53 -2.47 -5.41
CA ARG A 66 -0.43 -3.12 -4.68
C ARG A 66 0.50 -2.10 -4.02
N ALA A 67 0.84 -1.01 -4.73
CA ALA A 67 1.67 0.06 -4.21
C ALA A 67 1.00 0.75 -3.00
N ALA A 68 -0.28 1.11 -3.11
CA ALA A 68 -1.03 1.69 -2.00
C ALA A 68 -1.02 0.77 -0.77
N ARG A 69 -1.28 -0.52 -0.96
CA ARG A 69 -1.30 -1.51 0.12
C ARG A 69 0.06 -1.65 0.81
N GLU A 70 1.13 -1.71 0.04
CA GLU A 70 2.48 -1.87 0.58
C GLU A 70 2.92 -0.61 1.34
N LEU A 71 2.71 0.58 0.75
CA LEU A 71 3.04 1.86 1.40
C LEU A 71 2.30 2.03 2.73
N LEU A 72 1.00 1.74 2.78
CA LEU A 72 0.23 1.77 4.03
C LEU A 72 0.73 0.74 5.04
N ALA A 73 1.07 -0.47 4.58
CA ALA A 73 1.64 -1.51 5.46
C ALA A 73 2.97 -1.06 6.08
N ASN A 74 3.81 -0.38 5.31
CA ASN A 74 5.12 0.07 5.79
C ASN A 74 5.01 1.27 6.71
N ILE A 75 4.16 2.26 6.41
CA ILE A 75 3.84 3.35 7.33
C ILE A 75 3.41 2.78 8.69
N ASN A 76 2.51 1.80 8.66
CA ASN A 76 2.05 1.15 9.87
C ASN A 76 3.19 0.46 10.65
N LYS A 77 4.02 -0.33 9.98
CA LYS A 77 5.06 -1.11 10.65
C LYS A 77 6.23 -0.24 11.13
N HIS A 78 6.50 0.85 10.44
CA HIS A 78 7.80 1.51 10.52
C HIS A 78 7.73 3.00 10.82
N ALA A 79 6.73 3.74 10.37
CA ALA A 79 6.78 5.20 10.42
C ALA A 79 6.48 5.79 11.80
N GLY A 80 5.62 5.14 12.60
CA GLY A 80 5.11 5.73 13.83
C GLY A 80 4.30 7.02 13.57
N ALA A 81 3.68 7.10 12.39
CA ALA A 81 2.89 8.23 11.92
C ALA A 81 1.55 8.35 12.66
N SER A 82 1.09 9.58 12.85
CA SER A 82 -0.23 9.91 13.40
C SER A 82 -1.22 10.33 12.30
N THR A 83 -0.70 10.78 11.15
CA THR A 83 -1.48 11.22 10.00
C THR A 83 -0.94 10.60 8.72
N VAL A 84 -1.84 10.08 7.88
CA VAL A 84 -1.55 9.61 6.52
C VAL A 84 -2.42 10.35 5.53
N SER A 85 -1.83 10.87 4.46
CA SER A 85 -2.52 11.52 3.35
C SER A 85 -2.39 10.66 2.10
N VAL A 86 -3.51 10.34 1.47
CA VAL A 86 -3.58 9.53 0.25
C VAL A 86 -4.30 10.30 -0.84
N GLY A 87 -3.66 10.39 -2.00
CA GLY A 87 -4.16 11.08 -3.18
C GLY A 87 -4.19 10.15 -4.38
N LEU A 88 -5.24 10.23 -5.20
CA LEU A 88 -5.34 9.49 -6.45
C LEU A 88 -5.95 10.41 -7.52
N PHE A 89 -5.18 10.75 -8.54
CA PHE A 89 -5.58 11.76 -9.53
C PHE A 89 -5.24 11.33 -10.95
N ARG A 90 -5.99 11.85 -11.91
CA ARG A 90 -5.68 11.75 -13.33
C ARG A 90 -5.04 13.05 -13.83
N ILE A 91 -3.84 12.94 -14.38
CA ILE A 91 -3.11 14.06 -15.00
C ILE A 91 -2.85 13.69 -16.46
N GLY A 92 -3.73 14.15 -17.36
CA GLY A 92 -3.75 13.72 -18.75
C GLY A 92 -3.93 12.20 -18.86
N ASP A 93 -2.98 11.53 -19.49
CA ASP A 93 -3.00 10.07 -19.68
C ASP A 93 -2.40 9.30 -18.50
N ARG A 94 -1.92 9.99 -17.47
CA ARG A 94 -1.28 9.38 -16.29
C ARG A 94 -2.23 9.33 -15.11
N VAL A 95 -2.12 8.25 -14.34
CA VAL A 95 -2.73 8.16 -13.01
C VAL A 95 -1.62 8.28 -11.98
N VAL A 96 -1.81 9.19 -11.03
CA VAL A 96 -0.84 9.49 -9.98
C VAL A 96 -1.44 9.08 -8.64
N LEU A 97 -0.73 8.19 -7.94
CA LEU A 97 -1.00 7.82 -6.56
C LEU A 97 0.05 8.50 -5.68
N THR A 98 -0.39 9.25 -4.67
CA THR A 98 0.47 9.82 -3.63
C THR A 98 0.10 9.22 -2.29
N VAL A 99 1.08 8.77 -1.53
CA VAL A 99 0.91 8.35 -0.13
C VAL A 99 1.98 9.07 0.66
N ALA A 100 1.56 9.83 1.68
CA ALA A 100 2.45 10.61 2.53
C ALA A 100 2.07 10.40 4.00
N ASP A 101 3.05 10.35 4.88
CA ASP A 101 2.86 10.25 6.32
C ASP A 101 3.70 11.32 7.06
N ASP A 102 3.35 11.57 8.32
CA ASP A 102 4.06 12.48 9.22
C ASP A 102 5.04 11.77 10.17
N GLY A 103 5.41 10.53 9.86
CA GLY A 103 6.29 9.71 10.68
C GLY A 103 7.77 10.02 10.52
N LYS A 104 8.61 9.16 11.10
CA LYS A 104 10.07 9.37 11.19
C LYS A 104 10.85 9.22 9.88
N GLY A 105 10.18 8.87 8.77
CA GLY A 105 10.83 8.54 7.49
C GLY A 105 11.70 7.28 7.54
N PHE A 106 12.51 7.07 6.51
CA PHE A 106 13.48 5.97 6.42
C PHE A 106 14.88 6.50 6.07
N ASP A 107 15.91 5.73 6.43
CA ASP A 107 17.30 6.02 6.05
C ASP A 107 17.53 5.60 4.59
N PRO A 108 17.84 6.52 3.66
CA PRO A 108 18.05 6.18 2.24
C PRO A 108 19.24 5.24 2.00
N SER A 109 20.20 5.18 2.94
CA SER A 109 21.40 4.36 2.80
C SER A 109 21.14 2.86 2.98
N THR A 110 20.04 2.48 3.62
CA THR A 110 19.61 1.07 3.75
C THR A 110 18.82 0.58 2.54
N VAL A 111 18.24 1.49 1.75
CA VAL A 111 17.41 1.17 0.57
C VAL A 111 18.24 0.72 -0.63
N ALA A 112 19.47 1.23 -0.78
CA ALA A 112 20.34 0.90 -1.92
C ALA A 112 20.73 -0.59 -1.98
N GLN A 113 20.67 -1.32 -0.86
CA GLN A 113 20.92 -2.76 -0.83
C GLN A 113 19.71 -3.60 -1.25
N SER A 114 18.49 -3.07 -1.15
CA SER A 114 17.24 -3.77 -1.51
C SER A 114 16.89 -3.64 -3.00
N VAL A 115 17.38 -2.59 -3.67
CA VAL A 115 17.14 -2.33 -5.11
C VAL A 115 17.82 -3.38 -6.01
N ALA A 116 18.82 -4.10 -5.51
CA ALA A 116 19.50 -5.16 -6.24
C ALA A 116 18.74 -6.51 -6.24
N GLU A 117 17.72 -6.70 -5.37
CA GLU A 117 17.13 -8.03 -5.13
C GLU A 117 15.60 -8.15 -5.29
N GLY A 118 14.83 -7.07 -5.51
CA GLY A 118 13.38 -7.17 -5.72
C GLY A 118 12.58 -5.95 -5.26
N PRO A 119 11.24 -5.92 -5.45
CA PRO A 119 10.47 -4.69 -5.44
C PRO A 119 10.48 -4.00 -4.07
N LEU A 120 10.57 -2.68 -4.13
CA LEU A 120 10.76 -1.71 -3.05
C LEU A 120 9.85 -1.97 -1.84
N GLY A 121 10.42 -2.55 -0.79
CA GLY A 121 9.94 -2.41 0.58
C GLY A 121 10.58 -1.16 1.18
N LEU A 122 9.82 -0.08 1.25
CA LEU A 122 10.14 1.14 2.01
C LEU A 122 9.22 1.23 3.22
#